data_AF-A0AAD6YET3-F1
#
_entry.id   AF-A0AAD6YET3-F1
#
_cell.length_a   1.000
_cell.length_b   1.000
_cell.length_c   1.000
_cell.angle_alpha   90.00
_cell.angle_beta   90.00
_cell.angle_gamma   90.00
#
_symmetry.space_group_name_H-M   'P 1'
#
loop_
_entity.id
_entity.type
_entity.pdbx_description
1 polymer ?
#
loop_
_entity_poly.entity_id
_entity_poly.type
_entity_poly.pdbx_seq_one_letter_code
_entity_poly.pdbx_strand_id
1 'polypeptide(L)'
;VQMALPLPSDAPVWLRRVFEDLTRDNLGPVYVELVDNLVALERAYKFFNGMGKLSTTSRPKQLYWWMKYGRDLGKAGAYIAVADLTVYEKEWWAWWAANQPVWRERGSNGRFTYSDTYGEDWGLLATRGQNGMLVVVTSLCIWGRA
;
A
#
# COMPACT_ATOMS: atom_id res chain seq x y z
N VAL A 1 -19.52 -10.51 -12.04
CA VAL A 1 -19.85 -9.07 -12.12
C VAL A 1 -18.61 -8.31 -11.67
N GLN A 2 -18.12 -7.38 -12.48
CA GLN A 2 -16.91 -6.61 -12.20
C GLN A 2 -17.24 -5.55 -11.14
N MET A 3 -16.79 -5.75 -9.90
CA MET A 3 -16.91 -4.75 -8.85
C MET A 3 -15.84 -3.69 -9.04
N ALA A 4 -16.10 -2.72 -9.92
CA ALA A 4 -15.33 -1.48 -9.94
C ALA A 4 -15.69 -0.68 -8.67
N LEU A 5 -14.71 -0.39 -7.82
CA LEU A 5 -14.93 0.49 -6.66
C LEU A 5 -15.12 1.93 -7.13
N PRO A 6 -16.21 2.60 -6.76
CA PRO A 6 -16.41 4.00 -7.11
C PRO A 6 -15.43 4.89 -6.32
N LEU A 7 -14.98 5.97 -6.94
CA LEU A 7 -14.20 7.01 -6.25
C LEU A 7 -15.02 7.55 -5.06
N PRO A 8 -14.50 7.52 -3.82
CA PRO A 8 -15.23 8.03 -2.68
C PRO A 8 -15.44 9.55 -2.81
N SER A 9 -16.68 10.01 -2.64
CA SER A 9 -17.04 11.44 -2.80
C SER A 9 -16.35 12.35 -1.79
N ASP A 10 -15.99 11.80 -0.63
CA ASP A 10 -15.27 12.46 0.46
C ASP A 10 -13.75 12.29 0.38
N ALA A 11 -13.23 11.55 -0.61
CA ALA A 11 -11.80 11.29 -0.73
C ALA A 11 -11.04 12.61 -0.94
N PRO A 12 -9.98 12.90 -0.18
CA PRO A 12 -9.15 14.09 -0.38
C PRO A 12 -8.40 14.03 -1.72
N VAL A 13 -7.92 15.19 -2.20
CA VAL A 13 -7.19 15.32 -3.49
C VAL A 13 -6.10 14.26 -3.65
N TRP A 14 -5.35 13.99 -2.59
CA TRP A 14 -4.23 13.06 -2.66
C TRP A 14 -4.65 11.60 -2.82
N LEU A 15 -5.78 11.20 -2.24
CA LEU A 15 -6.30 9.85 -2.40
C LEU A 15 -6.88 9.72 -3.80
N ARG A 16 -7.65 10.71 -4.25
CA ARG A 16 -8.23 10.74 -5.61
C ARG A 16 -7.18 10.55 -6.70
N ARG A 17 -6.04 11.25 -6.58
CA ARG A 17 -4.90 11.15 -7.52
C ARG A 17 -4.36 9.74 -7.70
N VAL A 18 -4.46 8.90 -6.66
CA VAL A 18 -3.91 7.54 -6.67
C VAL A 18 -5.02 6.50 -6.83
N PHE A 19 -6.26 6.81 -6.46
CA PHE A 19 -7.37 5.87 -6.44
C PHE A 19 -7.67 5.30 -7.82
N GLU A 20 -7.71 6.16 -8.85
CA GLU A 20 -7.88 5.73 -10.25
C GLU A 20 -6.80 4.71 -10.66
N ASP A 21 -5.58 4.90 -10.18
CA ASP A 21 -4.46 3.98 -10.38
C ASP A 21 -4.69 2.65 -9.66
N LEU A 22 -5.19 2.65 -8.42
CA LEU A 22 -5.44 1.42 -7.65
C LEU A 22 -6.60 0.62 -8.24
N THR A 23 -7.57 1.27 -8.88
CA THR A 23 -8.79 0.61 -9.39
C THR A 23 -8.82 0.40 -10.89
N ARG A 24 -7.79 0.85 -11.65
CA ARG A 24 -7.77 0.73 -13.12
C ARG A 24 -7.81 -0.72 -13.61
N ASP A 25 -7.07 -1.63 -12.97
CA ASP A 25 -7.00 -3.03 -13.37
C ASP A 25 -7.68 -3.92 -12.33
N ASN A 26 -8.34 -4.98 -12.80
CA ASN A 26 -8.95 -5.96 -11.91
C ASN A 26 -7.91 -6.97 -11.43
N LEU A 27 -7.26 -6.68 -10.30
CA LEU A 27 -6.30 -7.58 -9.64
C LEU A 27 -6.98 -8.67 -8.77
N GLY A 28 -8.29 -8.84 -8.91
CA GLY A 28 -9.09 -9.85 -8.20
C GLY A 28 -9.81 -9.32 -6.97
N PRO A 29 -10.79 -10.09 -6.45
CA PRO A 29 -11.72 -9.62 -5.41
C PRO A 29 -11.02 -9.28 -4.08
N VAL A 30 -9.99 -10.04 -3.69
CA VAL A 30 -9.22 -9.79 -2.46
C VAL A 30 -8.48 -8.45 -2.53
N TYR A 31 -7.93 -8.10 -3.69
CA TYR A 31 -7.27 -6.82 -3.88
C TYR A 31 -8.28 -5.66 -3.87
N VAL A 32 -9.44 -5.86 -4.49
CA VAL A 32 -10.54 -4.88 -4.44
C VAL A 32 -10.96 -4.61 -3.00
N GLU A 33 -11.20 -5.65 -2.20
CA GLU A 33 -11.52 -5.51 -0.77
C GLU A 33 -10.41 -4.79 0.01
N LEU A 34 -9.13 -5.05 -0.29
CA LEU A 34 -8.00 -4.33 0.31
C LEU A 34 -8.04 -2.83 0.02
N VAL A 35 -8.39 -2.42 -1.21
CA VAL A 35 -8.52 -1.00 -1.57
C VAL A 35 -9.69 -0.35 -0.84
N ASP A 36 -10.82 -1.04 -0.70
CA ASP A 36 -11.97 -0.54 0.07
C ASP A 36 -11.62 -0.38 1.57
N ASN A 37 -10.94 -1.37 2.15
CA ASN A 37 -10.44 -1.31 3.53
C ASN A 37 -9.43 -0.17 3.75
N LEU A 38 -8.59 0.14 2.76
CA LEU A 38 -7.71 1.31 2.81
C LEU A 38 -8.53 2.61 2.90
N VAL A 39 -9.57 2.76 2.07
CA VAL A 39 -10.46 3.93 2.12
C VAL A 39 -11.15 4.03 3.48
N ALA A 40 -11.68 2.91 3.99
CA ALA A 40 -12.35 2.87 5.28
C ALA A 40 -11.40 3.26 6.43
N LEU A 41 -10.16 2.76 6.42
CA LEU A 41 -9.12 3.10 7.39
C LEU A 41 -8.79 4.60 7.36
N GLU A 42 -8.54 5.15 6.17
CA GLU A 42 -8.21 6.57 6.03
C GLU A 42 -9.41 7.46 6.43
N ARG A 43 -10.64 7.04 6.12
CA ARG A 43 -11.86 7.72 6.58
C ARG A 43 -12.00 7.68 8.10
N ALA A 44 -11.66 6.57 8.76
CA ALA A 44 -11.64 6.49 10.22
C ALA A 44 -10.63 7.46 10.84
N TYR A 45 -9.51 7.72 10.16
CA TYR A 45 -8.57 8.78 10.49
C TYR A 45 -9.00 10.18 10.04
N LYS A 46 -10.23 10.34 9.53
CA LYS A 46 -10.76 11.60 8.96
C LYS A 46 -9.85 12.16 7.86
N PHE A 47 -9.21 11.26 7.12
CA PHE A 47 -8.22 11.55 6.09
C PHE A 47 -7.04 12.41 6.59
N PHE A 48 -6.72 12.33 7.88
CA PHE A 48 -5.61 13.07 8.46
C PHE A 48 -4.29 12.67 7.79
N ASN A 49 -3.67 13.64 7.13
CA ASN A 49 -2.39 13.45 6.45
C ASN A 49 -1.25 13.83 7.40
N GLY A 50 -0.72 12.84 8.11
CA GLY A 50 0.34 13.03 9.09
C GLY A 50 1.74 13.20 8.48
N MET A 51 2.70 13.62 9.30
CA MET A 51 4.12 13.71 8.92
C MET A 51 4.89 12.38 9.07
N GLY A 52 4.24 11.33 9.58
CA GLY A 52 4.83 10.00 9.72
C GLY A 52 5.20 9.39 8.37
N LYS A 53 6.10 8.40 8.39
CA LYS A 53 6.48 7.63 7.20
C LYS A 53 6.82 6.20 7.57
N LEU A 54 6.51 5.29 6.66
CA LEU A 54 7.05 3.94 6.68
C LEU A 54 8.58 3.95 6.55
N SER A 55 9.21 2.88 6.99
CA SER A 55 10.64 2.64 6.85
C SER A 55 11.05 2.66 5.38
N THR A 56 12.26 3.17 5.11
CA THR A 56 12.87 3.11 3.78
C THR A 56 13.81 1.92 3.62
N THR A 57 14.06 1.17 4.69
CA THR A 57 14.94 -0.01 4.69
C THR A 57 14.41 -1.05 3.70
N SER A 58 15.25 -1.44 2.74
CA SER A 58 14.94 -2.42 1.69
C SER A 58 13.74 -2.09 0.80
N ARG A 59 13.23 -0.85 0.82
CA ARG A 59 12.08 -0.44 0.01
C ARG A 59 12.36 -0.67 -1.48
N PRO A 60 11.47 -1.36 -2.22
CA PRO A 60 11.64 -1.56 -3.65
C PRO A 60 11.88 -0.26 -4.41
N LYS A 61 12.84 -0.27 -5.34
CA LYS A 61 13.23 0.93 -6.10
C LYS A 61 12.04 1.53 -6.88
N GLN A 62 11.16 0.69 -7.39
CA GLN A 62 9.95 1.08 -8.10
C GLN A 62 9.02 1.91 -7.21
N LEU A 63 8.87 1.51 -5.95
CA LEU A 63 8.06 2.27 -4.98
C LEU A 63 8.69 3.64 -4.69
N TYR A 64 10.02 3.72 -4.59
CA TYR A 64 10.72 5.01 -4.48
C TYR A 64 10.42 5.92 -5.68
N TRP A 65 10.53 5.41 -6.90
CA TRP A 65 10.23 6.20 -8.11
C TRP A 65 8.77 6.64 -8.16
N TRP A 66 7.83 5.78 -7.77
CA TRP A 66 6.42 6.13 -7.69
C TRP A 66 6.19 7.28 -6.70
N MET A 67 6.74 7.17 -5.48
CA MET A 67 6.58 8.22 -4.48
C MET A 67 7.18 9.57 -4.93
N LYS A 68 8.32 9.53 -5.63
CA LYS A 68 9.05 10.74 -6.03
C LYS A 68 8.48 11.40 -7.29
N TYR A 69 7.91 10.64 -8.21
CA TYR A 69 7.50 11.16 -9.53
C TYR A 69 6.06 10.79 -9.92
N GLY A 70 5.55 9.64 -9.50
CA GLY A 70 4.22 9.15 -9.89
C GLY A 70 3.09 9.81 -9.10
N ARG A 71 3.27 10.02 -7.79
CA ARG A 71 2.23 10.46 -6.86
C ARG A 71 1.66 11.86 -7.15
N ASP A 72 2.51 12.82 -7.49
CA ASP A 72 2.12 14.24 -7.57
C ASP A 72 1.92 14.76 -8.99
N LEU A 73 2.46 14.08 -10.00
CA LEU A 73 2.43 14.60 -11.37
C LEU A 73 1.15 14.30 -12.15
N GLY A 74 0.13 13.69 -11.52
CA GLY A 74 -1.02 13.16 -12.25
C GLY A 74 -0.62 12.10 -13.30
N LYS A 75 0.64 11.63 -13.23
CA LYS A 75 1.19 10.49 -13.97
C LYS A 75 1.07 9.22 -13.14
N ALA A 76 -0.01 9.14 -12.37
CA ALA A 76 -0.63 7.90 -11.96
C ALA A 76 -0.93 7.12 -13.26
N GLY A 77 0.07 6.39 -13.78
CA GLY A 77 0.08 5.91 -15.17
C GLY A 77 1.45 5.86 -15.84
N ALA A 78 2.50 6.47 -15.27
CA ALA A 78 3.86 6.09 -15.65
C ALA A 78 4.12 4.69 -15.09
N TYR A 79 3.73 3.67 -15.86
CA TYR A 79 3.95 2.27 -15.54
C TYR A 79 5.37 2.07 -15.03
N ILE A 80 5.50 1.72 -13.76
CA ILE A 80 6.80 1.41 -13.19
C ILE A 80 7.02 -0.08 -13.37
N ALA A 81 7.68 -0.39 -14.48
CA ALA A 81 7.99 -1.77 -14.82
C ALA A 81 8.77 -2.45 -13.69
N VAL A 82 8.29 -3.61 -13.27
CA VAL A 82 9.08 -4.54 -12.49
C VAL A 82 9.79 -5.45 -13.48
N ALA A 83 11.07 -5.16 -13.74
CA ALA A 83 11.87 -5.92 -14.70
C ALA A 83 12.22 -7.33 -14.19
N ASP A 84 12.34 -7.50 -12.88
CA ASP A 84 12.67 -8.76 -12.23
C ASP A 84 11.74 -8.95 -11.03
N LEU A 85 10.76 -9.85 -11.19
CA LEU A 85 9.79 -10.20 -10.17
C LEU A 85 10.43 -10.85 -8.94
N THR A 86 11.51 -11.61 -9.11
CA THR A 86 12.19 -12.31 -8.00
C THR A 86 12.89 -11.29 -7.10
N VAL A 87 13.56 -10.31 -7.70
CA VAL A 87 14.18 -9.21 -6.95
C VAL A 87 13.13 -8.37 -6.25
N TYR A 88 12.04 -8.03 -6.95
CA TYR A 88 10.95 -7.25 -6.35
C TYR A 88 10.31 -7.97 -5.18
N GLU A 89 9.99 -9.25 -5.31
CA GLU A 89 9.43 -10.08 -4.24
C GLU A 89 10.35 -10.05 -3.00
N LYS A 90 11.65 -10.28 -3.21
CA LYS A 90 12.63 -10.30 -2.12
C LYS A 90 12.72 -8.95 -1.41
N GLU A 91 12.84 -7.86 -2.16
CA GLU A 91 12.89 -6.49 -1.62
C GLU A 91 11.58 -6.14 -0.90
N TRP A 92 10.44 -6.49 -1.49
CA TRP A 92 9.14 -6.18 -0.94
C TRP A 92 8.93 -6.87 0.41
N TRP A 93 9.23 -8.18 0.53
CA TRP A 93 9.11 -8.89 1.80
C TRP A 93 10.09 -8.36 2.86
N ALA A 94 11.31 -8.01 2.48
CA ALA A 94 12.28 -7.39 3.39
C ALA A 94 11.81 -6.02 3.89
N TRP A 95 11.26 -5.19 3.00
CA TRP A 95 10.67 -3.90 3.35
C TRP A 95 9.44 -4.05 4.23
N TRP A 96 8.52 -4.95 3.87
CA TRP A 96 7.32 -5.21 4.66
C TRP A 96 7.68 -5.65 6.07
N ALA A 97 8.67 -6.53 6.20
CA ALA A 97 9.22 -6.95 7.49
C ALA A 97 9.79 -5.81 8.34
N ALA A 98 10.50 -4.85 7.73
CA ALA A 98 11.04 -3.70 8.44
C ALA A 98 9.97 -2.71 8.94
N ASN A 99 8.71 -2.85 8.49
CA ASN A 99 7.59 -2.02 8.92
C ASN A 99 6.68 -2.69 9.96
N GLN A 100 6.84 -4.00 10.21
CA GLN A 100 5.92 -4.69 11.11
C GLN A 100 6.20 -4.34 12.57
N PRO A 101 5.14 -4.22 13.40
CA PRO A 101 5.30 -4.11 14.82
C PRO A 101 5.82 -5.42 15.42
N VAL A 102 6.47 -5.32 16.58
CA VAL A 102 7.19 -6.44 17.22
C VAL A 102 6.30 -7.61 17.64
N TRP A 103 5.01 -7.36 17.87
CA TRP A 103 4.05 -8.37 18.31
C TRP A 103 3.50 -9.24 17.17
N ARG A 104 3.78 -8.90 15.90
CA ARG A 104 3.30 -9.72 14.78
C ARG A 104 4.12 -10.99 14.62
N GLU A 105 3.43 -12.11 14.65
CA GLU A 105 4.02 -13.43 14.47
C GLU A 105 4.37 -13.72 13.00
N ARG A 106 5.37 -14.58 12.82
CA ARG A 106 5.80 -15.09 11.52
C ARG A 106 5.48 -16.58 11.43
N GLY A 107 5.00 -17.01 10.28
CA GLY A 107 4.83 -18.43 9.97
C GLY A 107 6.16 -19.11 9.67
N SER A 108 6.10 -20.41 9.41
CA SER A 108 7.26 -21.27 9.10
C SER A 108 8.05 -20.82 7.86
N ASN A 109 7.41 -20.11 6.93
CA ASN A 109 8.04 -19.53 5.74
C ASN A 109 8.71 -18.15 6.01
N GLY A 110 8.76 -17.70 7.27
CA GLY A 110 9.32 -16.42 7.67
C GLY A 110 8.47 -15.19 7.33
N ARG A 111 7.30 -15.38 6.71
CA ARG A 111 6.34 -14.31 6.37
C ARG A 111 5.35 -14.11 7.51
N PHE A 112 4.82 -12.90 7.61
CA PHE A 112 3.80 -12.59 8.61
C PHE A 112 2.50 -13.30 8.30
N THR A 113 1.92 -13.93 9.31
CA THR A 113 0.64 -14.60 9.21
C THR A 113 -0.50 -13.65 9.57
N TYR A 114 -1.70 -14.03 9.17
CA TYR A 114 -2.92 -13.48 9.75
C TYR A 114 -2.97 -13.88 11.24
N SER A 115 -3.46 -12.98 12.08
CA SER A 115 -3.61 -13.18 13.52
C SER A 115 -4.87 -12.47 13.99
N ASP A 116 -5.71 -13.16 14.76
CA ASP A 116 -6.86 -12.56 15.46
C ASP A 116 -6.43 -11.82 16.74
N THR A 117 -5.18 -12.02 17.17
CA THR A 117 -4.57 -11.30 18.29
C THR A 117 -3.82 -10.10 17.74
N TYR A 118 -4.11 -8.91 18.28
CA TYR A 118 -3.45 -7.66 17.96
C TYR A 118 -2.78 -7.09 19.21
N GLY A 119 -1.58 -6.52 19.03
CA GLY A 119 -0.94 -5.72 20.06
C GLY A 119 -1.52 -4.31 20.12
N GLU A 120 -1.15 -3.57 21.16
CA GLU A 120 -1.65 -2.20 21.36
C GLU A 120 -0.97 -1.18 20.44
N ASP A 121 0.30 -1.39 20.09
CA ASP A 121 1.11 -0.46 19.30
C ASP A 121 1.36 -0.97 17.88
N TRP A 122 0.72 -0.31 16.90
CA TRP A 122 0.91 -0.59 15.48
C TRP A 122 2.18 0.04 14.89
N GLY A 123 2.91 0.86 15.67
CA GLY A 123 4.18 1.46 15.30
C GLY A 123 4.09 2.22 13.98
N LEU A 124 4.98 1.88 13.03
CA LEU A 124 5.02 2.50 11.71
C LEU A 124 3.74 2.26 10.89
N LEU A 125 3.02 1.16 11.12
CA LEU A 125 1.76 0.87 10.41
C LEU A 125 0.61 1.79 10.85
N ALA A 126 0.73 2.48 11.99
CA ALA A 126 -0.19 3.54 12.39
C ALA A 126 0.03 4.86 11.63
N THR A 127 1.00 4.93 10.71
CA THR A 127 1.21 6.09 9.85
C THR A 127 -0.02 6.32 8.98
N ARG A 128 -0.52 7.56 8.97
CA ARG A 128 -1.77 7.97 8.32
C ARG A 128 -1.51 8.72 7.02
N GLY A 129 -2.46 8.68 6.10
CA GLY A 129 -2.44 9.46 4.87
C GLY A 129 -1.41 8.95 3.86
N GLN A 130 -0.86 9.87 3.08
CA GLN A 130 -0.13 9.55 1.84
C GLN A 130 1.13 8.72 2.03
N ASN A 131 1.71 8.72 3.24
CA ASN A 131 2.95 8.02 3.56
C ASN A 131 2.73 6.74 4.39
N GLY A 132 1.47 6.41 4.67
CA GLY A 132 1.05 5.23 5.42
C GLY A 132 0.68 4.05 4.54
N MET A 133 -0.42 3.39 4.87
CA MET A 133 -0.89 2.17 4.19
C MET A 133 -1.18 2.36 2.70
N LEU A 134 -1.47 3.58 2.24
CA LEU A 134 -1.54 3.90 0.80
C LEU A 134 -0.29 3.43 0.04
N VAL A 135 0.90 3.60 0.63
CA VAL A 135 2.18 3.20 0.03
C VAL A 135 2.26 1.68 -0.12
N VAL A 136 1.77 0.94 0.88
CA VAL A 136 1.74 -0.54 0.86
C VAL A 136 0.80 -1.03 -0.24
N VAL A 137 -0.44 -0.54 -0.26
CA VAL A 137 -1.43 -0.94 -1.28
C VAL A 137 -0.97 -0.56 -2.69
N THR A 138 -0.31 0.59 -2.85
CA THR A 138 0.26 0.99 -4.14
C THR A 138 1.40 0.07 -4.57
N SER A 139 2.28 -0.35 -3.64
CA SER A 139 3.34 -1.31 -3.96
C SER A 139 2.78 -2.66 -4.42
N LEU A 140 1.70 -3.14 -3.78
CA LEU A 140 0.99 -4.34 -4.21
C LEU A 140 0.32 -4.17 -5.58
N CYS A 141 -0.20 -2.97 -5.87
CA CYS A 141 -0.72 -2.64 -7.20
C CYS A 141 0.37 -2.75 -8.28
N ILE A 142 1.56 -2.23 -8.01
CA ILE A 142 2.71 -2.31 -8.92
C ILE A 142 3.08 -3.78 -9.17
N TRP A 143 3.09 -4.59 -8.11
CA TRP A 143 3.40 -6.01 -8.20
C TRP A 143 2.33 -6.77 -8.99
N GLY A 144 1.04 -6.59 -8.69
CA GLY A 144 -0.03 -7.30 -9.39
C GLY A 144 -0.16 -6.99 -10.88
N ARG A 145 0.46 -5.89 -11.35
CA ARG A 145 0.51 -5.48 -12.75
C ARG A 145 1.74 -5.97 -13.52
N ALA A 146 2.72 -6.52 -12.82
CA ALA A 146 3.98 -7.01 -13.38
C ALA A 146 3.84 -8.47 -13.84
#